data_AF-A0AAW3N1W7-F1
#
_entry.id   AF-A0AAW3N1W7-F1
#
_cell.length_a   1.000
_cell.length_b   1.000
_cell.length_c   1.000
_cell.angle_alpha   90.00
_cell.angle_beta   90.00
_cell.angle_gamma   90.00
#
_symmetry.space_group_name_H-M   'P 1'
#
loop_
_entity.id
_entity.type
_entity.pdbx_description
1 polymer ?
#
loop_
_entity_poly.entity_id
_entity_poly.type
_entity_poly.pdbx_seq_one_letter_code
_entity_poly.pdbx_strand_id
1 'polypeptide(L)' 'MEVSRHTVATFMRRLYVKLDVHSKSEAVFEAHQLGLLDLKRIDPAARASATPPISAGPTR' A
#
# COMPACT_ATOMS: atom_id res chain seq x y z
N MET A 1 -8.62 -10.12 -5.50
CA MET A 1 -9.20 -9.30 -6.58
C MET A 1 -8.39 -9.60 -7.83
N GLU A 2 -8.94 -10.34 -8.79
CA GLU A 2 -8.22 -10.69 -10.02
C GLU A 2 -8.50 -9.62 -11.08
N VAL A 3 -7.57 -8.68 -11.24
CA VAL A 3 -7.68 -7.57 -12.21
C VAL A 3 -6.35 -7.43 -12.96
N SER A 4 -6.43 -7.22 -14.26
CA SER A 4 -5.25 -7.01 -15.10
C SER A 4 -4.52 -5.70 -14.72
N ARG A 5 -3.20 -5.72 -14.82
CA ARG A 5 -2.32 -4.54 -14.64
C ARG A 5 -2.76 -3.32 -15.47
N HIS A 6 -3.26 -3.57 -16.69
CA HIS A 6 -3.70 -2.50 -17.60
C HIS A 6 -5.00 -1.85 -17.12
N THR A 7 -5.87 -2.64 -16.49
CA THR A 7 -7.09 -2.15 -15.86
C THR A 7 -6.74 -1.28 -14.65
N VAL A 8 -5.80 -1.72 -13.80
CA VAL A 8 -5.31 -0.92 -12.66
C VAL A 8 -4.73 0.41 -13.14
N ALA A 9 -3.88 0.42 -14.16
CA ALA A 9 -3.32 1.66 -14.71
C ALA A 9 -4.41 2.61 -15.24
N THR A 10 -5.47 2.06 -15.83
CA THR A 10 -6.62 2.85 -16.31
C THR A 10 -7.42 3.44 -15.15
N PHE A 11 -7.64 2.67 -14.08
CA PHE A 11 -8.26 3.20 -12.87
C PHE A 11 -7.42 4.28 -12.20
N MET A 12 -6.09 4.11 -12.13
CA MET A 12 -5.20 5.14 -11.56
C MET A 12 -5.26 6.45 -12.34
N ARG A 13 -5.25 6.41 -13.69
CA ARG A 13 -5.37 7.64 -14.51
C ARG A 13 -6.68 8.38 -14.25
N ARG A 14 -7.80 7.65 -14.15
CA ARG A 14 -9.10 8.25 -13.84
C ARG A 14 -9.16 8.79 -12.41
N LEU A 15 -8.53 8.09 -11.47
CA LEU A 15 -8.43 8.54 -10.08
C LEU A 15 -7.68 9.87 -9.97
N TYR A 16 -6.54 9.99 -10.67
CA TYR A 16 -5.74 11.21 -10.68
C TYR A 16 -6.54 12.42 -11.18
N VAL A 17 -7.30 12.26 -12.28
CA VAL A 17 -8.19 13.32 -12.79
C VAL A 17 -9.30 13.67 -11.78
N LYS A 18 -9.88 12.68 -11.11
CA LYS A 18 -10.97 12.91 -10.15
C LYS A 18 -10.52 13.62 -8.87
N LEU A 19 -9.27 13.40 -8.46
CA LEU A 19 -8.68 14.02 -7.27
C LEU A 19 -7.89 15.29 -7.61
N ASP A 20 -7.76 15.65 -8.89
CA ASP A 20 -6.92 16.75 -9.40
C ASP A 20 -5.44 16.66 -8.95
N VAL A 21 -4.87 15.46 -9.06
CA VAL A 21 -3.50 15.13 -8.62
C VAL A 21 -2.65 14.57 -9.76
N HIS A 22 -1.32 14.65 -9.62
CA HIS A 22 -0.38 14.25 -10.67
C HIS A 22 0.47 13.04 -10.28
N SER A 23 0.45 12.64 -9.00
CA SER A 23 1.27 11.55 -8.49
C SER A 23 0.51 10.62 -7.56
N LYS A 24 1.03 9.40 -7.38
CA LYS A 24 0.46 8.42 -6.45
C LYS A 24 0.47 8.96 -5.02
N SER A 25 1.54 9.64 -4.63
CA SER A 25 1.71 10.18 -3.28
C SER A 25 0.70 11.28 -3.00
N GLU A 26 0.52 12.21 -3.93
CA GLU A 26 -0.55 13.23 -3.86
C GLU A 26 -1.93 12.58 -3.80
N ALA A 27 -2.21 11.59 -4.65
CA ALA A 27 -3.48 10.89 -4.63
C ALA A 27 -3.80 10.25 -3.27
N VAL A 28 -2.80 9.66 -2.61
CA VAL A 28 -2.96 9.07 -1.28
C VAL A 28 -3.16 10.15 -0.23
N PHE A 29 -2.42 11.26 -0.31
CA PHE A 29 -2.54 12.38 0.61
C PHE A 29 -3.91 13.05 0.51
N GLU A 30 -4.34 13.43 -0.68
CA GLU A 30 -5.64 14.04 -0.92
C GLU A 30 -6.80 13.11 -0.55
N ALA A 31 -6.72 11.84 -0.94
CA ALA A 31 -7.74 10.87 -0.56
C ALA A 31 -7.82 10.65 0.95
N HIS A 32 -6.71 10.78 1.69
CA HIS A 32 -6.73 10.78 3.15
C HIS A 32 -7.35 12.07 3.72
N GLN A 33 -6.97 13.25 3.20
CA GLN A 33 -7.56 14.52 3.63
C GLN A 33 -9.07 14.57 3.43
N LEU A 34 -9.55 13.98 2.33
CA LEU A 34 -10.98 13.85 2.01
C LEU A 34 -11.68 12.72 2.80
N GLY A 35 -10.96 11.95 3.62
CA GLY A 35 -11.52 10.82 4.37
C GLY A 35 -11.92 9.61 3.51
N LEU A 36 -11.43 9.52 2.28
CA LEU A 36 -11.67 8.41 1.34
C LEU A 36 -10.78 7.20 1.62
N LEU A 37 -9.66 7.40 2.33
CA LEU A 37 -8.73 6.36 2.75
C LEU A 37 -8.53 6.42 4.26
N ASP A 38 -8.74 5.29 4.93
CA ASP A 38 -8.27 5.09 6.30
C ASP A 38 -6.79 4.66 6.23
N LEU A 39 -5.89 5.60 6.51
CA LEU A 39 -4.47 5.32 6.76
C LEU A 39 -4.30 4.71 8.17
N LYS A 40 -5.14 3.74 8.51
CA LYS A 40 -4.86 2.85 9.64
C LYS A 40 -3.60 2.11 9.24
N ARG A 41 -2.48 2.59 9.81
CA ARG A 41 -1.15 2.01 9.69
C ARG A 41 -1.32 0.50 9.67
N ILE A 42 -0.91 -0.12 8.56
CA ILE A 42 -0.66 -1.56 8.51
C ILE A 42 0.14 -1.86 9.78
N ASP A 43 -0.49 -2.54 10.74
CA ASP A 43 0.03 -2.66 12.09
C ASP A 43 1.45 -3.23 12.02
N PRO A 44 2.50 -2.47 12.40
CA PRO A 44 3.88 -2.98 12.33
C PRO A 44 4.09 -4.21 13.22
N ALA A 45 3.17 -4.46 14.16
CA ALA A 45 3.12 -5.67 14.98
C ALA A 45 2.93 -6.95 14.15
N ALA A 46 2.18 -6.92 13.04
CA ALA A 46 1.99 -8.10 12.18
C ALA A 46 3.25 -8.45 11.36
N ARG A 47 4.13 -7.48 11.13
CA ARG A 47 5.44 -7.71 10.49
C ARG A 47 6.47 -8.31 11.46
N ALA A 48 6.38 -8.01 12.76
CA ALA A 48 7.28 -8.55 13.77
C ALA A 48 7.00 -10.03 14.11
N SER A 49 5.77 -10.51 13.93
CA SER A 49 5.40 -11.92 14.15
C SER A 49 5.85 -12.89 13.04
N ALA A 50 6.36 -12.37 11.92
CA ALA A 50 6.98 -13.17 10.87
C ALA A 50 8.51 -13.12 11.02
N THR A 51 9.03 -13.65 12.13
CA THR A 51 10.44 -14.05 12.22
C THR A 51 10.54 -15.48 11.69
N PRO A 52 11.09 -15.76 10.51
CA PRO A 52 11.56 -17.11 10.22
C PRO A 52 12.80 -17.37 11.10
N PRO A 53 12.80 -18.41 11.95
CA PRO A 53 14.01 -18.80 12.66
C PRO A 53 14.91 -19.55 11.67
N ILE A 54 15.80 -18.84 10.99
CA ILE A 54 16.98 -19.48 10.36
C ILE A 54 18.27 -18.76 10.77
N SER A 55 18.50 -18.69 12.07
CA SER A 55 19.86 -18.70 12.61
C SER A 55 19.88 -19.60 13.84
N ALA A 56 19.83 -20.90 13.56
CA ALA A 56 20.17 -21.94 14.54
C ALA A 56 20.89 -23.05 13.78
N GLY A 57 22.21 -22.88 13.62
CA GLY A 57 23.17 -23.92 13.27
C GLY A 57 24.36 -23.79 14.22
N PRO A 58 24.87 -24.90 14.79
CA PRO A 58 25.33 -24.93 16.17
C PRO A 58 26.77 -24.44 16.36
N THR A 59 27.01 -23.98 17.58
CA THR A 59 28.33 -23.86 18.22
C THR A 59 29.17 -25.13 18.00
N ARG A 60 30.32 -24.98 17.34
CA ARG A 60 31.54 -25.73 17.67
C ARG A 60 32.78 -24.96 17.25
#